data_AF-A0A955EAW3-F1
#
_entry.id   AF-A0A955EAW3-F1
#
_cell.length_a   1.000
_cell.length_b   1.000
_cell.length_c   1.000
_cell.angle_alpha   90.00
_cell.angle_beta   90.00
_cell.angle_gamma   90.00
#
_symmetry.space_group_name_H-M   'P 1'
#
loop_
_entity.id
_entity.type
_entity.pdbx_description
1 polymer ?
#
loop_
_entity_poly.entity_id
_entity_poly.type
_entity_poly.pdbx_seq_one_letter_code
_entity_poly.pdbx_strand_id
1 'polypeptide(L)'
;PQGILIALCGSLGVEFTPSMLRWEPGPRATDGVWAKHWYAAVERSTGFSPYQPKDEEVPRRHRGLLRECQSLYQCLAEHRLRAVIG
;
A
#
# COMPACT_ATOMS: atom_id res chain seq x y z
N PRO A 1 0.03 -9.35 -2.42
CA PRO A 1 -1.08 -8.64 -1.73
C PRO A 1 -2.07 -9.58 -1.02
N GLN A 2 -2.47 -10.70 -1.64
CA GLN A 2 -3.53 -11.60 -1.16
C GLN A 2 -3.42 -12.01 0.32
N GLY A 3 -2.30 -12.59 0.75
CA GLY A 3 -2.17 -13.09 2.13
C GLY A 3 -2.35 -12.01 3.22
N ILE A 4 -1.90 -10.79 2.94
CA ILE A 4 -2.09 -9.65 3.85
C ILE A 4 -3.54 -9.17 3.83
N LEU A 5 -4.18 -9.11 2.66
CA LEU A 5 -5.60 -8.73 2.56
C LEU A 5 -6.51 -9.75 3.27
N ILE A 6 -6.20 -11.05 3.20
CA ILE A 6 -6.91 -12.08 3.96
C ILE A 6 -6.77 -11.83 5.47
N ALA A 7 -5.55 -11.57 5.95
CA ALA A 7 -5.32 -11.26 7.36
C ALA A 7 -6.06 -9.99 7.82
N LEU A 8 -6.09 -8.95 6.96
CA LEU A 8 -6.85 -7.73 7.21
C LEU A 8 -8.36 -7.97 7.28
N CYS A 9 -8.91 -8.69 6.29
CA CYS A 9 -10.32 -9.04 6.23
C CYS A 9 -10.74 -9.81 7.48
N GLY A 10 -9.96 -10.81 7.89
CA GLY A 10 -10.20 -11.56 9.13
C GLY A 10 -10.16 -10.68 10.38
N SER A 11 -9.24 -9.72 10.45
CA SER A 11 -9.14 -8.79 11.59
C SER A 11 -10.32 -7.81 11.68
N LEU A 12 -10.94 -7.48 10.54
CA LEU A 12 -12.06 -6.55 10.44
C LEU A 12 -13.45 -7.24 10.43
N GLY A 13 -13.48 -8.58 10.40
CA GLY A 13 -14.74 -9.32 10.25
C GLY A 13 -15.40 -9.15 8.88
N VAL A 14 -14.62 -8.88 7.84
CA VAL A 14 -15.07 -8.72 6.45
C VAL A 14 -14.68 -9.97 5.67
N GLU A 15 -15.54 -10.43 4.74
CA GLU A 15 -15.19 -11.55 3.86
C GLU A 15 -14.18 -11.10 2.79
N PHE A 16 -13.10 -11.85 2.62
CA PHE A 16 -12.18 -11.63 1.50
C PHE A 16 -12.80 -12.12 0.19
N THR A 17 -12.77 -11.30 -0.85
CA THR A 17 -13.16 -11.71 -2.21
C THR A 17 -11.99 -11.56 -3.18
N PRO A 18 -11.82 -12.48 -4.16
CA PRO A 18 -10.78 -12.34 -5.19
C PRO A 18 -10.87 -11.03 -5.98
N SER A 19 -12.06 -10.44 -6.10
CA SER A 19 -12.27 -9.13 -6.74
C SER A 19 -11.58 -7.97 -6.02
N MET A 20 -11.17 -8.12 -4.76
CA MET A 20 -10.35 -7.09 -4.09
C MET A 20 -8.95 -6.93 -4.70
N LEU A 21 -8.49 -7.91 -5.48
CA LEU A 21 -7.16 -7.92 -6.10
C LEU A 21 -7.13 -7.34 -7.53
N ARG A 22 -8.30 -7.20 -8.16
CA ARG A 22 -8.45 -6.83 -9.57
C ARG A 22 -9.64 -5.90 -9.76
N TRP A 23 -9.45 -4.85 -10.54
CA TRP A 23 -10.51 -3.88 -10.85
C TRP A 23 -10.36 -3.35 -12.27
N GLU A 24 -11.44 -2.78 -12.80
CA GLU A 24 -11.41 -2.09 -14.08
C GLU A 24 -10.65 -0.77 -13.96
N PRO A 25 -9.84 -0.41 -14.98
CA PRO A 25 -9.19 0.88 -15.01
C PRO A 25 -10.22 1.99 -15.28
N GLY A 26 -9.88 3.21 -14.85
CA GLY A 26 -10.67 4.41 -15.05
C GLY A 26 -10.92 5.17 -13.75
N PRO A 27 -11.54 6.36 -13.86
CA PRO A 27 -11.92 7.15 -12.70
C PRO A 27 -13.07 6.50 -11.95
N ARG A 28 -13.13 6.72 -10.64
CA ARG A 28 -14.26 6.34 -9.80
C ARG A 28 -15.03 7.58 -9.38
N ALA A 29 -16.33 7.44 -9.19
CA ALA A 29 -17.19 8.52 -8.72
C ALA A 29 -16.72 9.09 -7.35
N THR A 30 -15.97 8.30 -6.58
CA THR A 30 -15.42 8.65 -5.27
C THR A 30 -14.08 9.37 -5.29
N ASP A 31 -13.40 9.47 -6.45
CA ASP A 31 -11.99 9.91 -6.51
C ASP A 31 -11.78 11.42 -6.25
N GLY A 32 -12.87 12.19 -6.11
CA GLY A 32 -12.86 13.58 -5.67
C GLY A 32 -12.09 14.53 -6.59
N VAL A 33 -11.94 15.79 -6.16
CA VAL A 33 -11.37 16.86 -7.00
C VAL A 33 -9.87 16.69 -7.29
N TRP A 34 -9.16 15.91 -6.46
CA TRP A 34 -7.72 15.68 -6.58
C TRP A 34 -7.36 14.59 -7.60
N ALA A 35 -8.34 13.80 -8.06
CA ALA A 35 -8.13 12.69 -8.99
C ALA A 35 -7.33 13.12 -10.23
N LYS A 36 -7.78 14.20 -10.88
CA LYS A 36 -7.17 14.76 -12.09
C LYS A 36 -5.71 15.19 -11.92
N HIS A 37 -5.27 15.40 -10.68
CA HIS A 37 -3.90 15.82 -10.39
C HIS A 37 -3.02 14.65 -9.97
N TRP A 38 -3.52 13.73 -9.15
CA TRP A 38 -2.67 12.77 -8.43
C TRP A 38 -2.97 11.30 -8.76
N TYR A 39 -4.13 10.99 -9.36
CA TYR A 39 -4.60 9.59 -9.48
C TYR A 39 -4.40 8.96 -10.86
N ALA A 40 -3.68 9.61 -11.77
CA ALA A 40 -3.43 9.05 -13.11
C ALA A 40 -2.85 7.62 -13.08
N ALA A 41 -1.99 7.29 -12.09
CA ALA A 41 -1.49 5.92 -11.91
C ALA A 41 -2.54 4.95 -11.36
N VAL A 42 -3.42 5.42 -10.47
CA VAL A 42 -4.54 4.62 -9.92
C VAL A 42 -5.57 4.34 -11.00
N GLU A 43 -5.96 5.35 -11.79
CA GLU A 43 -6.91 5.20 -12.91
C GLU A 43 -6.41 4.20 -13.96
N ARG A 44 -5.10 4.11 -14.22
CA ARG A 44 -4.55 3.10 -15.15
C ARG A 44 -4.34 1.72 -14.54
N SER A 45 -4.46 1.60 -13.22
CA SER A 45 -4.20 0.33 -12.53
C SER A 45 -5.39 -0.61 -12.65
N THR A 46 -5.10 -1.91 -12.66
CA THR A 46 -6.12 -2.99 -12.65
C THR A 46 -5.91 -3.96 -11.50
N GLY A 47 -5.09 -3.56 -10.52
CA GLY A 47 -4.64 -4.39 -9.41
C GLY A 47 -3.41 -3.79 -8.73
N PHE A 48 -2.89 -4.48 -7.73
CA PHE A 48 -1.65 -4.11 -7.06
C PHE A 48 -0.43 -4.38 -7.95
N SER A 49 0.44 -3.39 -8.11
CA SER A 49 1.74 -3.57 -8.77
C SER A 49 2.68 -4.42 -7.90
N PRO A 50 3.58 -5.20 -8.51
CA PRO A 50 4.64 -5.88 -7.76
C PRO A 50 5.54 -4.85 -7.07
N TYR A 51 6.08 -5.21 -5.92
CA TYR A 51 7.08 -4.39 -5.24
C TYR A 51 8.33 -4.27 -6.11
N GLN A 52 8.82 -3.05 -6.28
CA GLN A 52 10.09 -2.76 -6.93
C GLN A 52 11.04 -2.16 -5.89
N PRO A 53 12.16 -2.83 -5.57
CA PRO A 53 13.14 -2.27 -4.66
C PRO A 53 13.76 -1.01 -5.27
N LYS A 54 13.97 0.00 -4.44
CA LYS A 54 14.78 1.17 -4.80
C LYS A 54 16.21 0.91 -4.37
N ASP A 55 17.15 1.16 -5.27
CA ASP A 55 18.59 1.06 -5.08
C ASP A 55 19.25 2.44 -4.83
N GLU A 56 18.50 3.53 -5.01
CA GLU A 56 18.96 4.88 -4.72
C GLU A 56 19.29 5.10 -3.24
N GLU A 57 20.49 5.61 -2.96
CA GLU A 57 20.84 6.04 -1.61
C GLU A 57 20.14 7.34 -1.22
N VAL A 58 19.68 7.41 0.04
CA VAL A 58 19.13 8.65 0.60
C VAL A 58 20.24 9.72 0.70
N PRO A 59 20.06 10.91 0.10
CA PRO A 59 21.06 11.98 0.11
C PRO A 59 21.51 12.32 1.54
N ARG A 60 22.81 12.62 1.71
CA ARG A 60 23.41 12.87 3.05
C ARG A 60 22.63 13.87 3.90
N ARG A 61 22.14 14.96 3.30
CA ARG A 61 21.33 16.00 3.97
C ARG A 61 20.03 15.47 4.61
N HIS A 62 19.48 14.36 4.10
CA HIS A 62 18.23 13.77 4.59
C HIS A 62 18.46 12.58 5.55
N ARG A 63 19.70 12.20 5.86
CA ARG A 63 19.97 11.07 6.77
C ARG A 63 19.45 11.29 8.20
N GLY A 64 19.38 12.55 8.67
CA GLY A 64 18.73 12.88 9.94
C GLY A 64 17.25 12.52 9.92
N LEU A 65 16.52 13.06 8.95
CA LEU A 65 15.11 12.77 8.71
C LEU A 65 14.85 11.27 8.54
N LEU A 66 15.70 10.57 7.76
CA LEU A 66 15.58 9.13 7.57
C LEU A 66 15.61 8.37 8.91
N ARG A 67 16.53 8.72 9.82
CA ARG A 67 16.61 8.05 11.14
C ARG A 67 15.34 8.26 11.97
N GLU A 68 14.80 9.48 11.97
CA GLU A 68 13.54 9.78 12.67
C GLU A 68 12.38 8.98 12.07
N CYS A 69 12.23 8.99 10.74
CA CYS A 69 11.22 8.19 10.04
C CYS A 69 11.39 6.69 10.30
N GLN A 70 12.62 6.18 10.34
CA GLN A 70 12.90 4.77 10.60
C GLN A 70 12.49 4.35 12.02
N SER A 71 12.74 5.19 13.03
CA SER A 71 12.31 4.92 14.40
C SER A 71 10.78 4.83 14.51
N LEU A 72 10.06 5.78 13.91
CA LEU A 72 8.59 5.75 13.87
C LEU A 72 8.06 4.54 13.09
N TYR A 73 8.68 4.23 11.94
CA TYR A 73 8.32 3.08 11.14
C TYR A 73 8.49 1.78 11.92
N GLN A 74 9.58 1.62 12.67
CA GLN A 74 9.83 0.41 13.47
C GLN A 74 8.76 0.18 14.54
N CYS A 75 8.33 1.24 15.23
CA CYS A 75 7.20 1.17 16.17
C CYS A 75 5.93 0.64 15.50
N LEU A 76 5.54 1.19 14.35
CA LEU A 76 4.37 0.70 13.60
C LEU A 76 4.58 -0.73 13.07
N ALA A 77 5.81 -1.06 12.68
CA ALA A 77 6.14 -2.35 12.10
C ALA A 77 6.04 -3.50 13.12
N GLU A 78 6.13 -3.23 14.43
CA GLU A 78 5.89 -4.21 15.49
C GLU A 78 4.42 -4.65 15.53
N HIS A 79 3.50 -3.74 15.21
CA HIS A 79 2.05 -3.98 15.19
C HIS A 79 1.50 -4.41 13.83
N ARG A 80 2.37 -4.61 12.83
CA ARG A 80 1.92 -4.94 11.47
C ARG A 80 1.19 -6.27 11.41
N LEU A 81 0.17 -6.33 10.55
CA LEU A 81 -0.42 -7.60 10.15
C LEU A 81 0.64 -8.48 9.46
N ARG A 82 0.60 -9.77 9.76
CA ARG A 82 1.40 -10.79 9.09
C ARG A 82 0.45 -11.66 8.27
N ALA A 83 0.86 -11.99 7.06
CA ALA A 83 0.09 -12.93 6.26
C ALA A 83 0.10 -14.27 7.00
N VAL A 84 -1.07 -14.89 7.12
CA VAL A 84 -1.16 -16.26 7.63
C VAL A 84 -0.52 -17.15 6.57
N ILE A 85 0.56 -17.84 6.94
CA ILE A 85 1.14 -18.89 6.11
C ILE A 85 0.23 -20.11 6.29
N GLY A 86 -0.61 -20.38 5.30
CA GLY A 86 -1.26 -21.67 5.14
C GLY A 86 -0.32 -22.66 4.49
#